data_AF-A0AA47MTX0-F1
#
_entry.id   AF-A0AA47MTX0-F1
#
_cell.length_a   1.000
_cell.length_b   1.000
_cell.length_c   1.000
_cell.angle_alpha   90.00
_cell.angle_beta   90.00
_cell.angle_gamma   90.00
#
_symmetry.space_group_name_H-M   'P 1'
#
loop_
_entity.id
_entity.type
_entity.pdbx_description
1 polymer ?
#
loop_
_entity_poly.entity_id
_entity_poly.type
_entity_poly.pdbx_seq_one_letter_code
_entity_poly.pdbx_strand_id
1 'polypeptide(L)'
;MSFLRRVAGLSLRDRVRSSVIQEELGVDPLLLRVERSQMRWLGHLVRMPPGHLPGEVFRARPTGRRPRGRPRTRWRDYVSRLAWERLGIS
;
A
#
# COMPACT_ATOMS: atom_id res chain seq x y z
N MET A 1 18.86 -3.46 -3.02
CA MET A 1 19.32 -2.61 -4.15
C MET A 1 20.68 -2.98 -4.70
N SER A 2 21.54 -3.72 -4.00
CA SER A 2 22.86 -4.12 -4.49
C SER A 2 22.81 -4.91 -5.81
N PHE A 3 21.84 -5.83 -5.97
CA PHE A 3 21.61 -6.56 -7.22
C PHE A 3 21.28 -5.62 -8.39
N LEU A 4 20.24 -4.79 -8.26
CA LEU A 4 19.83 -3.86 -9.33
C LEU A 4 20.93 -2.85 -9.68
N ARG A 5 21.68 -2.38 -8.68
CA ARG A 5 22.87 -1.54 -8.91
C ARG A 5 23.92 -2.26 -9.75
N ARG A 6 24.22 -3.52 -9.42
CA ARG A 6 25.17 -4.33 -10.18
C ARG A 6 24.70 -4.58 -11.62
N VAL A 7 23.41 -4.86 -11.83
CA VAL A 7 22.82 -5.00 -13.18
C VAL A 7 22.96 -3.70 -13.98
N ALA A 8 22.76 -2.55 -13.33
CA ALA A 8 22.93 -1.23 -13.94
C ALA A 8 24.40 -0.76 -14.04
N GLY A 9 25.39 -1.57 -13.61
CA GLY A 9 26.81 -1.17 -13.60
C GLY A 9 27.15 -0.07 -12.59
N LEU A 10 26.28 0.19 -11.62
CA LEU A 10 26.41 1.25 -10.63
C LEU A 10 26.93 0.74 -9.29
N SER A 11 27.69 1.58 -8.61
CA SER A 11 28.15 1.41 -7.25
C SER A 11 27.36 2.30 -6.28
N LEU A 12 27.69 2.24 -4.99
CA LEU A 12 27.17 3.19 -4.00
C LEU A 12 27.83 4.58 -4.11
N ARG A 13 29.03 4.67 -4.71
CA ARG A 13 29.77 5.94 -4.85
C ARG A 13 29.14 6.86 -5.89
N ASP A 14 28.39 6.30 -6.83
CA ASP A 14 27.68 7.06 -7.87
C ASP A 14 26.49 7.85 -7.31
N ARG A 15 26.07 7.56 -6.06
CA ARG A 15 25.00 8.26 -5.34
C ARG A 15 23.66 8.36 -6.10
N VAL A 16 23.47 7.53 -7.14
CA VAL A 16 22.22 7.45 -7.90
C VAL A 16 21.13 6.90 -6.99
N ARG A 17 19.95 7.54 -7.00
CA ARG A 17 18.80 7.12 -6.20
C ARG A 17 18.24 5.78 -6.72
N SER A 18 17.76 4.95 -5.81
CA SER A 18 17.18 3.65 -6.17
C SER A 18 15.94 3.76 -7.06
N SER A 19 15.18 4.86 -6.97
CA SER A 19 14.03 5.11 -7.84
C SER A 19 14.44 5.28 -9.31
N VAL A 20 15.56 5.97 -9.56
CA VAL A 20 16.10 6.17 -10.91
C VAL A 20 16.56 4.82 -11.49
N ILE A 21 17.27 4.01 -10.70
CA ILE A 21 17.71 2.68 -11.12
C ILE A 21 16.53 1.77 -11.45
N GLN A 22 15.46 1.84 -10.65
CA GLN A 22 14.23 1.09 -10.89
C GLN A 22 13.55 1.52 -12.19
N GLU A 23 13.47 2.82 -12.43
CA GLU A 23 12.89 3.39 -13.65
C GLU A 23 13.68 2.98 -14.89
N GLU A 24 15.01 3.11 -14.87
CA GLU A 24 15.90 2.70 -15.99
C GLU A 24 15.80 1.21 -16.30
N LEU A 25 15.68 0.36 -15.27
CA LEU A 25 15.55 -1.08 -15.43
C LEU A 25 14.10 -1.55 -15.67
N GLY A 26 13.12 -0.65 -15.73
CA GLY A 26 11.70 -0.99 -15.87
C GLY A 26 11.16 -1.85 -14.70
N VAL A 27 11.78 -1.75 -13.52
CA VAL A 27 11.39 -2.51 -12.34
C VAL A 27 10.42 -1.69 -11.50
N ASP A 28 9.19 -2.19 -11.37
CA ASP A 28 8.20 -1.58 -10.50
C ASP A 28 8.70 -1.49 -9.04
N PRO A 29 8.64 -0.30 -8.41
CA PRO A 29 8.89 -0.17 -6.99
C PRO A 29 8.00 -1.11 -6.17
N LEU A 30 8.60 -1.76 -5.15
CA LEU A 30 7.88 -2.68 -4.27
C LEU A 30 6.63 -2.04 -3.66
N LEU A 31 6.71 -0.76 -3.31
CA LEU A 31 5.59 0.00 -2.76
C LEU A 31 4.38 0.00 -3.72
N LEU A 32 4.59 0.22 -5.03
CA LEU A 32 3.50 0.17 -6.01
C LEU A 32 2.86 -1.22 -6.08
N ARG A 33 3.67 -2.28 -5.97
CA ARG A 33 3.14 -3.66 -5.93
C ARG A 33 2.29 -3.91 -4.70
N VAL A 34 2.74 -3.44 -3.53
CA VAL A 34 1.99 -3.53 -2.27
C VAL A 34 0.68 -2.76 -2.38
N GLU A 35 0.72 -1.49 -2.81
CA GLU A 35 -0.45 -0.63 -2.96
C GLU A 35 -1.49 -1.21 -3.92
N ARG A 36 -1.06 -1.73 -5.09
CA ARG A 36 -1.95 -2.42 -6.03
C ARG A 36 -2.63 -3.64 -5.40
N SER A 37 -1.90 -4.43 -4.60
CA SER A 37 -2.47 -5.57 -3.87
C SER A 37 -3.51 -5.13 -2.83
N GLN A 38 -3.21 -4.07 -2.07
CA GLN A 38 -4.13 -3.50 -1.08
C GLN A 38 -5.43 -3.01 -1.74
N MET A 39 -5.34 -2.33 -2.88
CA MET A 39 -6.53 -1.88 -3.63
C MET A 39 -7.34 -3.04 -4.21
N ARG A 40 -6.69 -4.09 -4.73
CA ARG A 40 -7.38 -5.31 -5.19
C ARG A 40 -8.13 -5.98 -4.04
N TRP A 41 -7.51 -6.07 -2.86
CA TRP A 41 -8.15 -6.62 -1.68
C TRP A 41 -9.32 -5.77 -1.18
N LEU A 42 -9.18 -4.45 -1.17
CA LEU A 42 -10.28 -3.53 -0.88
C LEU A 42 -11.47 -3.77 -1.82
N GLY A 43 -11.22 -3.83 -3.13
CA GLY A 43 -12.26 -4.12 -4.12
C GLY A 43 -12.89 -5.51 -3.96
N HIS A 44 -12.15 -6.49 -3.42
CA HIS A 44 -12.71 -7.78 -3.06
C HIS A 44 -13.64 -7.68 -1.83
N LEU A 45 -13.21 -6.98 -0.76
CA LEU A 45 -14.01 -6.76 0.44
C LEU A 45 -15.32 -6.00 0.15
N VAL A 46 -15.29 -4.98 -0.71
CA VAL A 46 -16.47 -4.18 -1.08
C VAL A 46 -17.49 -5.01 -1.86
N ARG A 47 -17.03 -5.92 -2.73
CA ARG A 47 -17.91 -6.82 -3.51
C ARG A 47 -18.37 -8.06 -2.73
N MET A 48 -17.84 -8.27 -1.53
CA MET A 48 -18.12 -9.46 -0.74
C MET A 48 -19.57 -9.45 -0.22
N PRO A 49 -20.36 -10.52 -0.47
CA PRO A 49 -21.74 -10.58 -0.02
C PRO A 49 -21.83 -10.57 1.52
N PRO A 50 -23.01 -10.22 2.07
CA PRO A 50 -23.23 -10.26 3.51
C PRO A 50 -23.07 -11.68 4.05
N GLY A 51 -22.69 -11.80 5.33
CA GLY A 51 -22.48 -13.09 6.00
C GLY A 51 -21.06 -13.63 5.92
N HIS A 52 -20.18 -13.02 5.12
CA HIS A 52 -18.76 -13.35 5.12
C HIS A 52 -17.98 -12.49 6.13
N LEU A 53 -17.32 -13.14 7.08
CA LEU A 53 -16.65 -12.50 8.21
C LEU A 53 -15.70 -11.36 7.82
N PRO A 54 -14.80 -11.48 6.80
CA PRO A 54 -13.91 -10.37 6.46
C PRO A 54 -14.64 -9.11 6.00
N GLY A 55 -15.72 -9.26 5.22
CA GLY A 55 -16.57 -8.17 4.77
C GLY A 55 -17.33 -7.52 5.93
N GLU A 56 -17.87 -8.35 6.85
CA GLU A 56 -18.55 -7.85 8.05
C GLU A 56 -17.60 -7.08 8.98
N VAL A 57 -16.41 -7.61 9.25
CA VAL A 57 -15.38 -6.94 10.07
C VAL A 57 -14.93 -5.62 9.43
N PHE A 58 -14.79 -5.59 8.10
CA PHE A 58 -14.43 -4.36 7.38
C PHE A 58 -15.51 -3.27 7.50
N ARG A 59 -16.79 -3.66 7.40
CA ARG A 59 -17.96 -2.78 7.56
C ARG A 59 -18.20 -2.36 9.01
N ALA A 60 -17.78 -3.18 9.97
CA ALA A 60 -17.99 -2.93 11.38
C ALA A 60 -17.38 -1.60 11.86
N ARG A 61 -18.04 -0.99 12.85
CA ARG A 61 -17.58 0.22 13.55
C ARG A 61 -17.50 -0.10 15.05
N PRO A 62 -16.39 -0.71 15.52
CA PRO A 62 -16.28 -1.08 16.92
C PRO A 62 -16.31 0.15 17.82
N THR A 63 -17.12 0.07 18.87
CA THR A 63 -17.27 1.07 19.93
C THR A 63 -16.45 0.66 21.15
N GLY A 64 -15.90 1.62 21.90
CA GLY A 64 -15.11 1.35 23.09
C GLY A 64 -14.14 2.47 23.44
N ARG A 65 -13.47 2.35 24.60
CA ARG A 65 -12.42 3.29 25.02
C ARG A 65 -11.17 3.08 24.18
N ARG A 66 -10.59 4.18 23.70
CA ARG A 66 -9.30 4.17 23.00
C ARG A 66 -8.17 4.31 24.02
N PRO A 67 -7.00 3.66 23.80
CA PRO A 67 -5.83 3.92 24.63
C PRO A 67 -5.44 5.40 24.55
N ARG A 68 -4.81 5.92 25.62
CA ARG A 68 -4.27 7.29 25.64
C ARG A 68 -3.17 7.43 24.59
N GLY A 69 -3.11 8.58 23.92
CA GLY A 69 -2.13 8.87 22.87
C GLY A 69 -2.74 8.93 21.46
N ARG A 70 -1.89 9.12 20.44
CA ARG A 70 -2.32 9.20 19.03
C ARG A 70 -2.80 7.82 18.55
N PRO A 71 -4.05 7.69 18.04
CA PRO A 71 -4.51 6.44 17.46
C PRO A 71 -3.62 6.01 16.29
N ARG A 72 -3.34 4.72 16.18
CA ARG A 72 -2.71 4.14 14.99
C ARG A 72 -3.65 4.31 13.79
N THR A 73 -3.09 4.64 12.63
CA THR A 73 -3.85 4.66 11.36
C THR A 73 -4.40 3.26 11.13
N ARG A 74 -5.73 3.15 10.97
CA ARG A 74 -6.36 1.86 10.67
C ARG A 74 -6.07 1.51 9.22
N TRP A 75 -6.07 0.21 8.93
CA TRP A 75 -5.90 -0.26 7.56
C TRP A 75 -6.93 0.37 6.61
N ARG A 76 -8.21 0.41 7.00
CA ARG A 76 -9.29 1.06 6.24
C ARG A 76 -8.98 2.52 5.93
N ASP A 77 -8.56 3.30 6.94
CA ASP A 77 -8.25 4.72 6.77
C ASP A 77 -7.08 4.92 5.80
N TYR A 78 -6.06 4.06 5.88
CA TYR A 78 -4.93 4.07 4.96
C TYR A 78 -5.34 3.74 3.52
N VAL A 79 -6.08 2.65 3.29
CA VAL A 79 -6.47 2.24 1.93
C VAL A 79 -7.51 3.16 1.30
N SER A 80 -8.39 3.78 2.09
CA SER A 80 -9.30 4.82 1.61
C SER A 80 -8.53 6.05 1.13
N ARG A 81 -7.54 6.51 1.91
CA ARG A 81 -6.67 7.61 1.48
C ARG A 81 -5.87 7.25 0.24
N LEU A 82 -5.31 6.04 0.19
CA LEU A 82 -4.59 5.54 -0.98
C LEU A 82 -5.47 5.51 -2.23
N ALA A 83 -6.72 5.04 -2.11
CA ALA A 83 -7.67 5.02 -3.22
C ALA A 83 -7.98 6.45 -3.71
N TRP A 84 -8.15 7.40 -2.78
CA TRP A 84 -8.31 8.81 -3.13
C TRP A 84 -7.08 9.38 -3.85
N GLU A 85 -5.87 9.16 -3.32
CA GLU A 85 -4.61 9.65 -3.91
C GLU A 85 -4.33 9.04 -5.30
N ARG A 86 -4.71 7.79 -5.53
CA ARG A 86 -4.43 7.05 -6.78
C ARG A 86 -5.51 7.15 -7.84
N LEU A 87 -6.78 7.27 -7.44
CA LEU A 87 -7.94 7.19 -8.33
C LEU A 87 -8.86 8.42 -8.29
N GLY A 88 -8.69 9.32 -7.32
CA GLY A 88 -9.56 10.50 -7.17
C GLY A 88 -10.99 10.19 -6.72
N ILE A 89 -11.24 9.00 -6.17
CA ILE A 89 -12.58 8.54 -5.77
C ILE A 89 -12.80 8.83 -4.29
N SER A 90 -13.91 9.51 -3.95
CA SER A 90 -14.39 9.81 -2.58
C SER A 90 -15.25 8.69 -1.99
#